data_AF-A0A8T4I364-F1
#
_entry.id   AF-A0A8T4I364-F1
#
_cell.length_a   1.000
_cell.length_b   1.000
_cell.length_c   1.000
_cell.angle_alpha   90.00
_cell.angle_beta   90.00
_cell.angle_gamma   90.00
#
_symmetry.space_group_name_H-M   'P 1'
#
loop_
_entity.id
_entity.type
_entity.pdbx_description
1 polymer ?
#
loop_
_entity_poly.entity_id
_entity_poly.type
_entity_poly.pdbx_seq_one_letter_code
_entity_poly.pdbx_strand_id
1 'polypeptide(L)' 'SIHASAEQLVAGEEVEAPEELVGHIESCARFLDDWQIQPVVVARPVASRTWWYSGTPDVIGDVPDGRRLICDYK' A
#
# COMPACT_ATOMS: atom_id res chain seq x y z
N SER A 1 7.45 -6.36 -9.57
CA SER A 1 8.03 -5.61 -8.44
C SER A 1 7.10 -5.77 -7.25
N ILE A 2 7.63 -5.79 -6.02
CA ILE A 2 6.81 -5.88 -4.81
C ILE A 2 5.75 -4.76 -4.73
N HIS A 3 6.05 -3.56 -5.23
CA HIS A 3 5.12 -2.42 -5.21
C HIS A 3 3.91 -2.66 -6.11
N ALA A 4 4.14 -3.09 -7.36
CA ALA A 4 3.06 -3.41 -8.30
C ALA A 4 2.17 -4.56 -7.81
N SER A 5 2.76 -5.53 -7.10
CA SER A 5 2.00 -6.61 -6.46
C SER A 5 1.19 -6.09 -5.26
N ALA A 6 1.77 -5.23 -4.43
CA ALA A 6 1.08 -4.63 -3.28
C ALA A 6 -0.10 -3.74 -3.72
N GLU A 7 0.04 -2.97 -4.80
CA GLU A 7 -1.04 -2.16 -5.36
C GLU A 7 -2.26 -3.01 -5.77
N GLN A 8 -2.02 -4.15 -6.44
CA GLN A 8 -3.07 -5.11 -6.80
C GLN A 8 -3.71 -5.73 -5.56
N LEU A 9 -2.92 -6.15 -4.57
CA LEU A 9 -3.44 -6.68 -3.31
C LEU A 9 -4.32 -5.67 -2.57
N VAL A 10 -3.91 -4.40 -2.52
CA VAL A 10 -4.70 -3.30 -1.92
C VAL A 10 -6.01 -3.08 -2.67
N ALA A 11 -6.03 -3.29 -3.99
CA ALA A 11 -7.24 -3.23 -4.80
C ALA A 11 -8.15 -4.47 -4.61
N GLY A 12 -7.72 -5.47 -3.84
CA GLY A 12 -8.45 -6.72 -3.62
C GLY A 12 -8.28 -7.74 -4.76
N GLU A 13 -7.25 -7.57 -5.59
CA GLU A 13 -6.95 -8.45 -6.71
C GLU A 13 -6.03 -9.61 -6.27
N GLU A 14 -6.18 -10.75 -6.95
CA GLU A 14 -5.26 -11.88 -6.78
C GLU A 14 -3.96 -11.62 -7.55
N VAL A 15 -2.82 -11.93 -6.93
CA VAL A 15 -1.50 -11.69 -7.52
C VAL A 15 -0.72 -12.98 -7.61
N GLU A 16 -0.23 -13.29 -8.81
CA GLU A 16 0.73 -14.38 -9.01
C GLU A 16 2.13 -13.93 -8.54
N ALA A 17 2.65 -14.60 -7.53
CA ALA A 17 3.92 -14.25 -6.90
C ALA A 17 5.09 -15.02 -7.54
N PRO A 18 6.11 -14.34 -8.09
CA PRO A 18 7.37 -14.98 -8.47
C PRO A 18 8.02 -15.65 -7.26
N GLU A 19 8.66 -16.80 -7.44
CA GLU A 19 9.23 -17.63 -6.36
C GLU A 19 10.12 -16.81 -5.41
N GLU A 20 10.98 -15.95 -5.93
CA GLU A 20 11.87 -15.09 -5.14
C GLU A 20 11.16 -14.00 -4.31
N LEU A 21 9.91 -13.66 -4.64
CA LEU A 21 9.13 -12.59 -3.99
C LEU A 21 7.94 -13.12 -3.17
N VAL A 22 7.65 -14.42 -3.20
CA VAL A 22 6.50 -15.04 -2.50
C VAL A 22 6.42 -14.57 -1.05
N GLY A 23 7.51 -14.71 -0.29
CA GLY A 23 7.50 -14.34 1.13
C GLY A 23 7.23 -12.85 1.38
N HIS A 24 7.66 -11.97 0.47
CA HIS A 24 7.38 -10.54 0.57
C HIS A 24 5.92 -10.21 0.26
N ILE A 25 5.37 -10.82 -0.79
CA ILE A 25 3.98 -10.64 -1.22
C ILE A 25 3.02 -11.20 -0.16
N GLU A 26 3.29 -12.39 0.38
CA GLU A 26 2.51 -12.99 1.48
C GLU A 26 2.56 -12.11 2.74
N SER A 27 3.74 -11.57 3.08
CA SER A 27 3.84 -10.67 4.24
C SER A 27 3.09 -9.36 4.02
N CYS A 28 3.05 -8.85 2.79
CA CYS A 28 2.27 -7.68 2.43
C CYS A 28 0.76 -7.95 2.55
N ALA A 29 0.28 -9.07 1.99
CA ALA A 29 -1.12 -9.49 2.09
C ALA A 29 -1.55 -9.63 3.56
N ARG A 30 -0.75 -10.33 4.37
CA ARG A 30 -1.01 -10.47 5.81
C ARG A 30 -1.05 -9.12 6.53
N PHE A 31 -0.17 -8.18 6.19
CA PHE A 31 -0.21 -6.84 6.78
C PHE A 31 -1.53 -6.11 6.45
N LEU A 32 -1.97 -6.18 5.19
CA LEU A 32 -3.22 -5.57 4.74
C LEU A 32 -4.43 -6.18 5.47
N ASP A 33 -4.43 -7.50 5.63
CA ASP A 33 -5.46 -8.25 6.35
C ASP A 33 -5.45 -7.95 7.85
N ASP A 34 -4.30 -8.04 8.53
CA ASP A 34 -4.20 -7.84 9.98
C ASP A 34 -4.65 -6.42 10.39
N TRP A 35 -4.36 -5.43 9.55
CA TRP A 35 -4.71 -4.04 9.80
C TRP A 35 -6.02 -3.60 9.16
N GLN A 36 -6.62 -4.45 8.32
CA GLN A 36 -7.86 -4.17 7.58
C GLN A 36 -7.81 -2.83 6.85
N ILE A 37 -6.69 -2.54 6.19
CA ILE A 37 -6.41 -1.26 5.56
C ILE A 37 -7.48 -0.94 4.52
N GLN A 38 -8.20 0.16 4.70
CA GLN A 38 -9.15 0.69 3.73
C GLN A 38 -8.45 1.76 2.87
N PRO A 39 -8.21 1.51 1.57
CA PRO A 39 -7.44 2.42 0.74
C PRO A 39 -8.18 3.75 0.48
N VAL A 40 -7.44 4.85 0.60
CA VAL A 40 -7.91 6.21 0.30
C VAL A 40 -7.14 6.80 -0.88
N VAL A 41 -5.82 6.58 -0.90
CA VAL A 41 -4.92 6.97 -1.99
C VAL A 41 -4.00 5.79 -2.25
N VAL A 42 -3.95 5.29 -3.49
CA VAL A 42 -3.07 4.18 -3.90
C VAL A 42 -2.19 4.66 -5.04
N ALA A 43 -0.86 4.59 -4.87
CA ALA A 43 0.16 4.93 -5.87
C ALA A 43 -0.08 6.22 -6.66
N ARG A 44 -0.66 7.25 -6.00
CA ARG A 44 -1.08 8.49 -6.67
C ARG A 44 -0.18 9.66 -6.27
N PRO A 45 0.31 10.47 -7.23
CA PRO A 45 1.08 11.66 -6.91
C PRO A 45 0.31 12.64 -6.03
N VAL A 46 0.96 13.12 -4.97
CA VAL A 46 0.49 14.17 -4.07
C VAL A 46 1.53 15.29 -3.98
N ALA A 47 1.07 16.51 -3.73
CA ALA A 47 1.94 17.67 -3.60
C ALA A 47 1.46 18.62 -2.51
N SER A 48 2.40 19.12 -1.71
CA SER A 48 2.19 20.18 -0.73
C SER A 48 2.48 21.53 -1.37
N ARG A 49 1.44 22.36 -1.54
CA ARG A 49 1.58 23.75 -2.04
C ARG A 49 2.19 24.70 -1.02
N THR A 50 2.09 24.37 0.27
CA THR A 50 2.65 25.17 1.36
C THR A 50 4.15 24.92 1.52
N TRP A 51 4.57 23.66 1.41
CA TRP A 51 5.95 23.22 1.70
C TRP A 51 6.74 22.87 0.43
N TRP A 52 6.13 22.97 -0.75
CA TRP A 52 6.78 22.85 -2.05
C TRP A 52 7.52 21.52 -2.27
N TYR A 53 6.95 20.43 -1.76
CA TYR A 53 7.40 19.07 -2.07
C TYR A 53 6.26 18.25 -2.66
N SER A 54 6.64 17.21 -3.39
CA SER A 54 5.73 16.23 -3.98
C SER A 54 6.31 14.84 -3.85
N GLY A 55 5.44 13.83 -3.89
CA GLY A 55 5.82 12.43 -3.91
C GLY A 55 4.63 11.54 -4.26
N THR A 56 4.92 10.25 -4.40
CA THR A 56 3.91 9.22 -4.65
C THR A 56 3.97 8.25 -3.48
N PRO A 57 3.07 8.34 -2.49
CA PRO A 57 2.97 7.30 -1.47
C PRO A 57 2.45 6.00 -2.08
N ASP A 58 2.87 4.87 -1.53
CA ASP A 58 2.35 3.57 -1.96
C ASP A 58 0.88 3.45 -1.58
N VAL A 59 0.56 3.69 -0.30
CA VAL A 59 -0.83 3.80 0.14
C VAL A 59 -1.01 4.82 1.27
N ILE A 60 -2.11 5.56 1.20
CA ILE A 60 -2.72 6.24 2.35
C ILE A 60 -4.04 5.52 2.60
N GLY A 61 -4.25 5.04 3.83
CA GLY A 61 -5.41 4.23 4.18
C GLY A 61 -5.93 4.48 5.59
N ASP A 62 -7.20 4.17 5.78
CA ASP A 62 -7.87 4.21 7.08
C ASP A 62 -7.85 2.80 7.71
N VAL A 63 -7.74 2.73 9.03
CA VAL A 63 -7.82 1.48 9.80
C VAL A 63 -9.06 1.49 10.71
N PRO A 64 -9.55 0.32 11.18
CA PRO A 64 -10.83 0.23 11.89
C PRO A 64 -10.96 1.09 13.15
N ASP A 65 -9.84 1.45 13.79
CA ASP A 65 -9.84 2.30 14.98
C ASP A 65 -9.90 3.82 14.68
N GLY A 66 -10.10 4.19 13.41
CA GLY A 66 -10.29 5.56 12.95
C GLY A 66 -9.00 6.34 12.67
N ARG A 67 -7.83 5.72 12.81
CA ARG A 67 -6.57 6.34 12.39
C ARG A 67 -6.41 6.29 10.86
N ARG A 68 -5.65 7.25 10.34
CA ARG A 68 -5.14 7.27 8.95
C ARG A 68 -3.64 7.04 8.94
N LEU A 69 -3.19 6.13 8.10
CA LEU A 69 -1.79 5.76 7.93
C LEU A 69 -1.29 6.19 6.55
N ILE A 70 0.00 6.48 6.46
CA ILE A 70 0.75 6.46 5.21
C ILE A 70 1.68 5.25 5.29
N CYS A 71 1.61 4.35 4.32
CA CYS A 71 2.43 3.16 4.27
C CYS A 71 3.34 3.20 3.04
N ASP A 72 4.49 2.56 3.19
CA ASP A 72 5.58 2.51 2.23
C ASP A 72 6.15 1.09 2.30
N TYR A 73 6.03 0.36 1.20
CA TYR A 73 6.44 -1.03 1.05
C TYR A 73 7.92 -1.10 0.72
N LYS A 74 8.60 -2.16 1.17
CA LYS A 74 10.04 -2.36 0.97
C LYS A 74 10.33 -3.75 0.42
#